data_AF-A0A8B4IB60-F1
#
_entry.id   AF-A0A8B4IB60-F1
#
_cell.length_a   1.000
_cell.length_b   1.000
_cell.length_c   1.000
_cell.angle_alpha   90.00
_cell.angle_beta   90.00
_cell.angle_gamma   90.00
#
_symmetry.space_group_name_H-M   'P 1'
#
loop_
_entity.id
_entity.type
_entity.pdbx_description
1 polymer ?
#
loop_
_entity_poly.entity_id
_entity_poly.type
_entity_poly.pdbx_seq_one_letter_code
_entity_poly.pdbx_strand_id
1 'polypeptide(L)'
;MTIKKTPKKTDALTLRLDPRVKFLIELLSRVGHQSITGVIESAVSRLAHDRKVVLASAEQSLVYASERIWSPIESDRVVNMAMFTPSLLNHEEGCIRSVLEGANHIFFTKYEVRSKADADYRSYAFERMGGAFQQSEDGQTVFVTPKRKTIKLAWGLIKDRAAELADKGVCADLSTEEVEEYIGKPLSSVAPDIKVPGVVFQDDDGIGYLGAERESDDLIESLGIKR
;
A
#
# COMPACT_ATOMS: atom_id res chain seq x y z
N MET A 1 10.56 8.72 39.78
CA MET A 1 9.43 8.28 38.94
C MET A 1 10.00 7.60 37.71
N THR A 2 9.97 6.26 37.66
CA THR A 2 10.48 5.48 36.52
C THR A 2 9.41 5.43 35.44
N ILE A 3 9.70 6.06 34.30
CA ILE A 3 8.82 6.02 33.13
C ILE A 3 8.73 4.56 32.67
N LYS A 4 7.57 3.92 32.84
CA LYS A 4 7.30 2.61 32.23
C LYS A 4 7.30 2.80 30.71
N LYS A 5 8.37 2.33 30.04
CA LYS A 5 8.35 2.18 28.58
C LYS A 5 7.20 1.25 28.22
N THR A 6 6.23 1.76 27.48
CA THR A 6 5.15 0.96 26.91
C THR A 6 5.78 -0.16 26.08
N PRO A 7 5.44 -1.44 26.29
CA PRO A 7 6.02 -2.52 25.52
C PRO A 7 5.71 -2.30 24.04
N LYS A 8 6.76 -2.32 23.22
CA LYS A 8 6.64 -2.24 21.75
C LYS A 8 5.79 -3.45 21.32
N LYS A 9 4.80 -3.25 20.45
CA LYS A 9 4.06 -4.36 19.84
C LYS A 9 5.06 -5.26 19.11
N THR A 10 5.04 -6.56 19.42
CA THR A 10 5.91 -7.58 18.84
C THR A 10 5.06 -8.62 18.13
N ASP A 11 5.47 -9.01 16.92
CA ASP A 11 4.85 -10.10 16.18
C ASP A 11 5.65 -11.40 16.36
N ALA A 12 4.95 -12.54 16.40
CA ALA A 12 5.57 -13.84 16.52
C ALA A 12 5.98 -14.37 15.13
N LEU A 13 7.22 -14.83 15.00
CA LEU A 13 7.76 -15.43 13.76
C LEU A 13 8.11 -16.91 14.01
N THR A 14 7.52 -17.81 13.21
CA THR A 14 7.84 -19.24 13.25
C THR A 14 8.64 -19.63 12.01
N LEU A 15 9.84 -20.19 12.20
CA LEU A 15 10.76 -20.56 11.11
C LEU A 15 11.08 -22.05 11.13
N ARG A 16 11.14 -22.66 9.95
CA ARG A 16 11.74 -23.99 9.76
C ARG A 16 13.21 -23.78 9.38
N LEU A 17 14.11 -24.32 10.19
CA LEU A 17 15.55 -24.18 10.02
C LEU A 17 16.22 -25.54 9.94
N ASP A 18 17.27 -25.63 9.14
CA ASP A 18 18.19 -26.76 9.21
C ASP A 18 18.79 -26.87 10.63
N PRO A 19 18.93 -28.09 11.20
CA PRO A 19 19.45 -28.26 12.55
C PRO A 19 20.83 -27.61 12.79
N ARG A 20 21.71 -27.62 11.79
CA ARG A 20 23.04 -26.99 11.89
C ARG A 20 22.94 -25.47 11.95
N VAL A 21 22.02 -24.87 11.19
CA VAL A 21 21.78 -23.41 11.20
C VAL A 21 21.23 -22.99 12.57
N LYS A 22 20.28 -23.75 13.12
CA LYS A 22 19.77 -23.50 14.48
C LYS A 22 20.90 -23.55 15.52
N PHE A 23 21.72 -24.60 15.49
CA PHE A 23 22.86 -24.74 16.40
C PHE A 23 23.84 -23.56 16.28
N LEU A 24 24.13 -23.10 15.07
CA LEU A 24 24.99 -21.93 14.85
C LEU A 24 24.40 -20.65 15.45
N ILE A 25 23.09 -20.41 15.30
CA ILE A 25 22.42 -19.25 15.92
C ILE A 25 22.51 -19.31 17.46
N GLU A 26 22.37 -20.50 18.05
CA GLU A 26 22.55 -20.70 19.49
C GLU A 26 23.99 -20.39 19.94
N LEU A 27 25.00 -20.78 19.16
CA LEU A 27 26.40 -20.43 19.46
C LEU A 27 26.64 -18.92 19.35
N LEU A 28 26.10 -18.26 18.31
CA LEU A 28 26.19 -16.81 18.15
C LEU A 28 25.53 -16.06 19.32
N SER A 29 24.40 -16.57 19.82
CA SER A 29 23.71 -16.04 20.99
C SER A 29 24.60 -16.12 22.24
N ARG A 30 25.28 -17.25 22.47
CA ARG A 30 26.20 -17.43 23.62
C ARG A 30 27.42 -16.53 23.54
N VAL A 31 28.07 -16.47 22.37
CA VAL A 31 29.27 -15.64 22.14
C VAL A 31 28.94 -14.15 22.23
N GLY A 32 27.81 -13.74 21.66
CA GLY A 32 27.37 -12.34 21.67
C GLY A 32 26.62 -11.91 22.93
N HIS A 33 26.44 -12.79 23.91
CA HIS A 33 25.66 -12.56 25.13
C HIS A 33 24.29 -11.90 24.88
N GLN A 34 23.59 -12.36 23.83
CA GLN A 34 22.29 -11.82 23.40
C GLN A 34 21.29 -12.96 23.14
N SER A 35 20.00 -12.66 23.09
CA SER A 35 18.98 -13.66 22.78
C SER A 35 19.07 -14.13 21.32
N ILE A 36 18.51 -15.31 21.02
CA ILE A 36 18.35 -15.80 19.64
C ILE A 36 17.62 -14.76 18.78
N THR A 37 16.55 -14.16 19.31
CA THR A 37 15.84 -13.04 18.65
C THR A 37 16.78 -11.88 18.34
N GLY A 38 17.61 -11.46 19.30
CA GLY A 38 18.58 -10.38 19.09
C GLY A 38 19.62 -10.70 18.01
N VAL A 39 20.08 -11.96 17.93
CA VAL A 39 20.97 -12.42 16.84
C VAL A 39 20.26 -12.26 15.48
N ILE A 40 19.01 -12.71 15.38
CA ILE A 40 18.22 -12.67 14.15
C ILE A 40 17.95 -11.22 13.73
N GLU A 41 17.46 -10.37 14.64
CA GLU A 41 17.20 -8.94 14.37
C GLU A 41 18.48 -8.23 13.91
N SER A 42 19.61 -8.49 14.58
CA SER A 42 20.91 -7.92 14.20
C SER A 42 21.38 -8.40 12.83
N ALA A 43 21.12 -9.67 12.48
CA ALA A 43 21.45 -10.20 11.16
C ALA A 43 20.58 -9.59 10.05
N VAL A 44 19.26 -9.52 10.26
CA VAL A 44 18.31 -8.91 9.33
C VAL A 44 18.63 -7.43 9.12
N SER A 45 18.87 -6.67 10.20
CA SER A 45 19.20 -5.24 10.13
C SER A 45 20.48 -4.99 9.34
N ARG A 46 21.54 -5.78 9.58
CA ARG A 46 22.79 -5.68 8.80
C ARG A 46 22.56 -5.98 7.32
N LEU A 47 21.89 -7.09 7.02
CA LEU A 47 21.60 -7.45 5.63
C LEU A 47 20.77 -6.37 4.93
N ALA A 48 19.75 -5.84 5.58
CA ALA A 48 18.91 -4.79 5.01
C ALA A 48 19.65 -3.45 4.86
N HIS A 49 20.66 -3.18 5.68
CA HIS A 49 21.49 -1.98 5.53
C HIS A 49 22.35 -2.06 4.26
N ASP A 50 22.88 -3.25 3.98
CA ASP A 50 23.78 -3.49 2.85
C ASP A 50 23.05 -3.63 1.52
N ARG A 51 21.82 -4.16 1.52
CA ARG A 51 21.00 -4.31 0.30
C ARG A 51 20.49 -2.97 -0.17
N LYS A 52 20.66 -2.69 -1.47
CA LYS A 52 20.13 -1.50 -2.14
C LYS A 52 18.87 -1.83 -2.91
N VAL A 53 17.93 -0.90 -2.90
CA VAL A 53 16.67 -0.93 -3.65
C VAL A 53 16.42 0.44 -4.25
N VAL A 54 15.75 0.49 -5.39
CA VAL A 54 15.32 1.76 -6.00
C VAL A 54 14.07 2.24 -5.29
N LEU A 55 14.16 3.40 -4.64
CA LEU A 55 13.05 4.10 -3.99
C LEU A 55 12.77 5.39 -4.76
N ALA A 56 11.58 5.45 -5.37
CA ALA A 56 11.14 6.45 -6.35
C ALA A 56 12.08 6.56 -7.55
N SER A 57 13.22 7.22 -7.38
CA SER A 57 14.21 7.45 -8.45
C SER A 57 15.64 7.46 -7.94
N ALA A 58 15.87 7.01 -6.70
CA ALA A 58 17.20 6.93 -6.10
C ALA A 58 17.43 5.57 -5.45
N GLU A 59 18.66 5.05 -5.53
CA GLU A 59 19.04 3.87 -4.78
C GLU A 59 19.18 4.21 -3.29
N GLN A 60 18.51 3.43 -2.45
CA GLN A 60 18.52 3.56 -1.00
C GLN A 60 18.77 2.20 -0.34
N SER A 61 19.19 2.18 0.92
CA SER A 61 19.23 0.91 1.67
C SER A 61 17.83 0.36 1.88
N LEU A 62 17.70 -0.96 1.97
CA LEU A 62 16.42 -1.60 2.26
C LEU A 62 15.88 -1.19 3.63
N VAL A 63 16.74 -0.94 4.63
CA VAL A 63 16.32 -0.37 5.93
C VAL A 63 15.60 0.95 5.73
N TYR A 64 16.22 1.90 5.01
CA TYR A 64 15.63 3.22 4.77
C TYR A 64 14.31 3.12 4.00
N ALA A 65 14.26 2.28 2.96
CA ALA A 65 13.04 2.04 2.21
C ALA A 65 11.94 1.44 3.11
N SER A 66 12.28 0.46 3.95
CA SER A 66 11.33 -0.20 4.85
C SER A 66 10.69 0.77 5.85
N GLU A 67 11.46 1.71 6.40
CA GLU A 67 10.96 2.73 7.34
C GLU A 67 9.95 3.68 6.67
N ARG A 68 10.10 3.92 5.37
CA ARG A 68 9.19 4.77 4.59
C ARG A 68 7.95 4.03 4.11
N ILE A 69 8.11 2.77 3.71
CA ILE A 69 7.03 1.95 3.15
C ILE A 69 6.08 1.44 4.24
N TRP A 70 6.64 1.10 5.41
CA TRP A 70 5.91 0.42 6.46
C TRP A 70 4.69 1.20 6.95
N SER A 71 3.56 0.50 7.02
CA SER A 71 2.34 0.94 7.69
C SER A 71 1.72 -0.25 8.43
N PRO A 72 1.11 -0.05 9.61
CA PRO A 72 0.30 -1.07 10.26
C PRO A 72 -0.97 -1.41 9.45
N ILE A 73 -1.37 -0.55 8.51
CA ILE A 73 -2.48 -0.79 7.60
C ILE A 73 -1.93 -1.43 6.32
N GLU A 74 -2.42 -2.61 5.98
CA GLU A 74 -1.99 -3.38 4.80
C GLU A 74 -2.13 -2.58 3.51
N SER A 75 -3.28 -1.95 3.28
CA SER A 75 -3.55 -1.17 2.07
C SER A 75 -2.53 -0.05 1.87
N ASP A 76 -2.18 0.68 2.93
CA ASP A 76 -1.18 1.73 2.87
C ASP A 76 0.20 1.20 2.53
N ARG A 77 0.58 0.04 3.09
CA ARG A 77 1.88 -0.59 2.84
C ARG A 77 2.01 -1.03 1.37
N VAL A 78 0.99 -1.68 0.82
CA VAL A 78 0.98 -2.12 -0.58
C VAL A 78 0.96 -0.91 -1.53
N VAL A 79 0.16 0.12 -1.25
CA VAL A 79 0.15 1.37 -2.04
C VAL A 79 1.51 2.06 -2.01
N ASN A 80 2.17 2.13 -0.85
CA ASN A 80 3.52 2.68 -0.75
C ASN A 80 4.53 1.89 -1.58
N MET A 81 4.48 0.55 -1.55
CA MET A 81 5.34 -0.27 -2.40
C MET A 81 5.05 -0.04 -3.89
N ALA A 82 3.77 -0.02 -4.27
CA ALA A 82 3.35 0.18 -5.66
C ALA A 82 3.74 1.56 -6.22
N MET A 83 3.71 2.61 -5.40
CA MET A 83 4.07 3.95 -5.85
C MET A 83 5.58 4.21 -5.86
N PHE A 84 6.32 3.66 -4.90
CA PHE A 84 7.69 4.09 -4.64
C PHE A 84 8.74 2.99 -4.81
N THR A 85 8.38 1.71 -4.68
CA THR A 85 9.30 0.57 -4.89
C THR A 85 8.63 -0.59 -5.62
N PRO A 86 8.15 -0.41 -6.86
CA PRO A 86 7.36 -1.45 -7.51
C PRO A 86 8.12 -2.76 -7.73
N SER A 87 9.46 -2.70 -7.77
CA SER A 87 10.35 -3.88 -7.88
C SER A 87 10.34 -4.81 -6.66
N LEU A 88 9.79 -4.36 -5.53
CA LEU A 88 9.64 -5.17 -4.32
C LEU A 88 8.28 -5.86 -4.21
N LEU A 89 7.34 -5.55 -5.12
CA LEU A 89 6.04 -6.21 -5.13
C LEU A 89 6.20 -7.69 -5.48
N ASN A 90 5.52 -8.55 -4.74
CA ASN A 90 5.29 -9.91 -5.18
C ASN A 90 4.19 -9.97 -6.26
N HIS A 91 3.90 -11.16 -6.77
CA HIS A 91 2.91 -11.35 -7.85
C HIS A 91 1.50 -10.86 -7.47
N GLU A 92 1.01 -11.24 -6.29
CA GLU A 92 -0.32 -10.83 -5.80
C GLU A 92 -0.40 -9.31 -5.62
N GLU A 93 0.63 -8.72 -5.02
CA GLU A 93 0.73 -7.27 -4.85
C GLU A 93 0.87 -6.53 -6.20
N GLY A 94 1.48 -7.16 -7.20
CA GLY A 94 1.52 -6.70 -8.58
C GLY A 94 0.12 -6.62 -9.20
N CYS A 95 -0.71 -7.65 -9.00
CA CYS A 95 -2.10 -7.64 -9.44
C CYS A 95 -2.93 -6.56 -8.72
N ILE A 96 -2.68 -6.31 -7.43
CA ILE A 96 -3.29 -5.19 -6.70
C ILE A 96 -2.89 -3.86 -7.36
N ARG A 97 -1.62 -3.70 -7.71
CA ARG A 97 -1.14 -2.50 -8.42
C ARG A 97 -1.86 -2.32 -9.76
N SER A 98 -2.05 -3.38 -10.55
CA SER A 98 -2.80 -3.31 -11.82
C SER A 98 -4.23 -2.80 -11.63
N VAL A 99 -4.93 -3.25 -10.58
CA VAL A 99 -6.25 -2.73 -10.21
C VAL A 99 -6.21 -1.24 -9.88
N LEU A 100 -5.25 -0.82 -9.06
CA LEU A 100 -5.10 0.58 -8.67
C LEU A 100 -4.78 1.49 -9.88
N GLU A 101 -3.96 1.01 -10.81
CA GLU A 101 -3.58 1.74 -12.01
C GLU A 101 -4.71 1.80 -13.05
N GLY A 102 -5.49 0.72 -13.20
CA GLY A 102 -6.58 0.65 -14.17
C GLY A 102 -7.68 1.71 -13.97
N ALA A 103 -7.97 2.09 -12.72
CA ALA A 103 -8.78 3.28 -12.41
C ALA A 103 -8.02 4.29 -11.55
N ASN A 104 -6.90 4.77 -12.07
CA ASN A 104 -6.05 5.74 -11.38
C ASN A 104 -6.85 6.94 -10.81
N HIS A 105 -7.83 7.44 -11.56
CA HIS A 105 -8.64 8.60 -11.16
C HIS A 105 -9.52 8.35 -9.91
N ILE A 106 -9.89 7.10 -9.63
CA ILE A 106 -10.65 6.71 -8.42
C ILE A 106 -9.73 6.71 -7.21
N PHE A 107 -8.51 6.19 -7.37
CA PHE A 107 -7.62 5.89 -6.25
C PHE A 107 -6.54 6.94 -5.99
N PHE A 108 -6.29 7.81 -6.95
CA PHE A 108 -5.26 8.82 -6.85
C PHE A 108 -5.78 10.19 -7.26
N THR A 109 -5.19 11.21 -6.67
CA THR A 109 -5.37 12.60 -7.10
C THR A 109 -4.10 13.02 -7.84
N LYS A 110 -4.25 13.46 -9.09
CA LYS A 110 -3.15 14.00 -9.90
C LYS A 110 -3.17 15.52 -9.82
N TYR A 111 -1.98 16.09 -9.61
CA TYR A 111 -1.77 17.52 -9.63
C TYR A 111 -0.68 17.86 -10.64
N GLU A 112 -0.98 18.74 -11.59
CA GLU A 112 0.03 19.26 -12.50
C GLU A 112 1.08 20.08 -11.74
N VAL A 113 2.35 19.84 -12.03
CA VAL A 113 3.46 20.62 -11.48
C VAL A 113 3.84 21.66 -12.52
N ARG A 114 3.33 22.88 -12.36
CA ARG A 114 3.45 23.95 -13.37
C ARG A 114 4.68 24.81 -13.17
N SER A 115 5.22 24.84 -11.95
CA SER A 115 6.37 25.67 -11.60
C SER A 115 7.31 24.97 -10.62
N LYS A 116 8.53 25.51 -10.49
CA LYS A 116 9.47 25.06 -9.46
C LYS A 116 8.91 25.27 -8.04
N ALA A 117 8.17 26.36 -7.82
CA ALA A 117 7.53 26.60 -6.52
C ALA A 117 6.49 25.52 -6.17
N ASP A 118 5.73 25.02 -7.16
CA ASP A 118 4.80 23.90 -6.96
C ASP A 118 5.54 22.61 -6.64
N ALA A 119 6.66 22.36 -7.31
CA ALA A 119 7.51 21.20 -7.03
C ALA A 119 8.10 21.26 -5.61
N ASP A 120 8.61 22.42 -5.20
CA ASP A 120 9.18 22.64 -3.87
C ASP A 120 8.10 22.47 -2.77
N TYR A 121 6.89 23.01 -2.99
CA TYR A 121 5.76 22.82 -2.09
C TYR A 121 5.39 21.33 -1.91
N ARG A 122 5.39 20.56 -3.00
CA ARG A 122 5.00 19.15 -3.01
C ARG A 122 6.09 18.18 -2.54
N SER A 123 7.34 18.63 -2.52
CA SER A 123 8.48 17.85 -2.03
C SER A 123 8.31 17.44 -0.57
N TYR A 124 7.67 18.28 0.25
CA TYR A 124 7.33 17.91 1.63
C TYR A 124 6.39 16.69 1.70
N ALA A 125 5.37 16.63 0.84
CA ALA A 125 4.46 15.49 0.78
C ALA A 125 5.17 14.24 0.22
N PHE A 126 6.07 14.42 -0.76
CA PHE A 126 6.92 13.35 -1.28
C PHE A 126 7.78 12.71 -0.18
N GLU A 127 8.46 13.52 0.63
CA GLU A 127 9.31 13.05 1.72
C GLU A 127 8.56 12.22 2.76
N ARG A 128 7.25 12.49 2.94
CA ARG A 128 6.37 11.76 3.86
C ARG A 128 5.60 10.62 3.22
N MET A 129 5.91 10.24 1.97
CA MET A 129 5.19 9.21 1.21
C MET A 129 3.70 9.55 1.05
N GLY A 130 3.37 10.85 1.06
CA GLY A 130 2.05 11.39 0.82
C GLY A 130 1.72 11.50 -0.67
N GLY A 131 2.72 11.39 -1.55
CA GLY A 131 2.57 11.35 -2.99
C GLY A 131 3.90 11.17 -3.72
N ALA A 132 3.84 10.91 -5.02
CA ALA A 132 5.01 10.67 -5.87
C ALA A 132 4.99 11.60 -7.09
N PHE A 133 6.17 12.06 -7.52
CA PHE A 133 6.30 12.67 -8.83
C PHE A 133 6.31 11.57 -9.89
N GLN A 134 5.52 11.74 -10.94
CA GLN A 134 5.42 10.84 -12.08
C GLN A 134 5.46 11.66 -13.38
N GLN A 135 5.92 11.05 -14.46
CA GLN A 135 5.78 11.63 -15.79
C GLN A 135 4.46 11.16 -16.38
N SER A 136 3.64 12.10 -16.84
CA SER A 136 2.46 11.81 -17.65
C SER A 136 2.88 11.32 -19.04
N GLU A 137 1.96 10.70 -19.77
CA GLU A 137 2.15 10.29 -21.17
C GLU A 137 2.53 11.49 -22.07
N ASP A 138 2.00 12.67 -21.76
CA ASP A 138 2.30 13.93 -22.45
C ASP A 138 3.67 14.54 -22.08
N GLY A 139 4.49 13.83 -21.28
CA GLY A 139 5.79 14.30 -20.82
C GLY A 139 5.72 15.39 -19.74
N GLN A 140 4.53 15.71 -19.22
CA GLN A 140 4.36 16.64 -18.11
C GLN A 140 4.64 15.96 -16.77
N THR A 141 5.35 16.65 -15.89
CA THR A 141 5.55 16.17 -14.52
C THR A 141 4.27 16.41 -13.70
N VAL A 142 3.71 15.33 -13.17
CA VAL A 142 2.56 15.35 -12.28
C VAL A 142 2.95 14.86 -10.90
N PHE A 143 2.27 15.36 -9.88
CA PHE A 143 2.37 14.86 -8.53
C PHE A 143 1.11 14.07 -8.20
N VAL A 144 1.27 12.82 -7.80
CA VAL A 144 0.18 11.87 -7.60
C VAL A 144 0.09 11.53 -6.13
N THR A 145 -1.08 11.69 -5.51
CA THR A 145 -1.32 11.33 -4.10
C THR A 145 -2.35 10.20 -4.00
N PRO A 146 -2.15 9.18 -3.15
CA PRO A 146 -3.14 8.13 -2.95
C PRO A 146 -4.30 8.65 -2.10
N LYS A 147 -5.53 8.37 -2.54
CA LYS A 147 -6.77 8.59 -1.79
C LYS A 147 -6.93 7.47 -0.75
N ARG A 148 -6.11 7.51 0.30
CA ARG A 148 -5.97 6.44 1.29
C ARG A 148 -7.30 6.00 1.92
N LYS A 149 -8.20 6.95 2.20
CA LYS A 149 -9.55 6.64 2.72
C LYS A 149 -10.35 5.79 1.72
N THR A 150 -10.42 6.22 0.47
CA THR A 150 -11.09 5.48 -0.62
C THR A 150 -10.50 4.09 -0.81
N ILE A 151 -9.16 3.99 -0.91
CA ILE A 151 -8.47 2.70 -1.08
C ILE A 151 -8.78 1.76 0.09
N LYS A 152 -8.77 2.27 1.32
CA LYS A 152 -9.07 1.48 2.51
C LYS A 152 -10.51 0.96 2.51
N LEU A 153 -11.48 1.76 2.08
CA LEU A 153 -12.89 1.37 1.99
C LEU A 153 -13.12 0.33 0.88
N ALA A 154 -12.45 0.50 -0.26
CA ALA A 154 -12.53 -0.44 -1.38
C ALA A 154 -11.58 -1.65 -1.26
N TRP A 155 -10.81 -1.77 -0.17
CA TRP A 155 -9.70 -2.73 -0.08
C TRP A 155 -10.11 -4.18 -0.27
N GLY A 156 -11.28 -4.58 0.24
CA GLY A 156 -11.82 -5.92 0.02
C GLY A 156 -12.05 -6.22 -1.46
N LEU A 157 -12.73 -5.32 -2.18
CA LEU A 157 -12.99 -5.47 -3.61
C LEU A 157 -11.72 -5.46 -4.45
N ILE A 158 -10.76 -4.61 -4.10
CA ILE A 158 -9.45 -4.56 -4.77
C ILE A 158 -8.74 -5.90 -4.64
N LYS A 159 -8.72 -6.49 -3.43
CA LYS A 159 -8.07 -7.78 -3.18
C LYS A 159 -8.78 -8.93 -3.89
N ASP A 160 -10.11 -8.97 -3.85
CA ASP A 160 -10.88 -10.02 -4.51
C ASP A 160 -10.60 -10.01 -6.02
N ARG A 161 -10.62 -8.83 -6.65
CA ARG A 161 -10.28 -8.72 -8.06
C ARG A 161 -8.83 -9.08 -8.36
N ALA A 162 -7.89 -8.62 -7.53
CA ALA A 162 -6.49 -8.95 -7.70
C ALA A 162 -6.23 -10.47 -7.57
N ALA A 163 -6.96 -11.16 -6.69
CA ALA A 163 -6.90 -12.60 -6.55
C ALA A 163 -7.43 -13.32 -7.82
N GLU A 164 -8.57 -12.87 -8.37
CA GLU A 164 -9.08 -13.42 -9.64
C GLU A 164 -8.09 -13.25 -10.80
N LEU A 165 -7.39 -12.11 -10.86
CA LEU A 165 -6.34 -11.87 -11.85
C LEU A 165 -5.13 -12.77 -11.62
N ALA A 166 -4.73 -12.93 -10.36
CA ALA A 166 -3.62 -13.79 -10.00
C ALA A 166 -3.89 -15.27 -10.33
N ASP A 167 -5.12 -15.76 -10.09
CA ASP A 167 -5.55 -17.13 -10.42
C ASP A 167 -5.56 -17.38 -11.93
N LYS A 168 -5.90 -16.36 -12.72
CA LYS A 168 -5.81 -16.41 -14.19
C LYS A 168 -4.37 -16.33 -14.69
N GLY A 169 -3.40 -16.06 -13.81
CA GLY A 169 -1.98 -15.90 -14.13
C GLY A 169 -1.67 -14.61 -14.91
N VAL A 170 -2.57 -13.62 -14.86
CA VAL A 170 -2.47 -12.41 -15.68
C VAL A 170 -2.75 -11.19 -14.80
N CYS A 171 -1.70 -10.49 -14.37
CA CYS A 171 -1.81 -9.10 -13.90
C CYS A 171 -1.70 -8.18 -15.13
N ALA A 172 -2.75 -8.11 -15.95
CA ALA A 172 -2.78 -7.25 -17.14
C ALA A 172 -3.16 -5.81 -16.77
N ASP A 173 -2.87 -4.89 -17.69
CA ASP A 173 -3.39 -3.52 -17.66
C ASP A 173 -4.91 -3.58 -17.78
N LEU A 174 -5.59 -3.34 -16.66
CA LEU A 174 -7.04 -3.23 -16.63
C LEU A 174 -7.47 -1.89 -17.22
N SER A 175 -8.50 -1.91 -18.05
CA SER A 175 -9.15 -0.68 -18.48
C SER A 175 -9.89 -0.01 -17.32
N THR A 176 -10.13 1.29 -17.46
CA THR A 176 -10.88 2.05 -16.46
C THR A 176 -12.32 1.55 -16.34
N GLU A 177 -12.95 1.17 -17.44
CA GLU A 177 -14.31 0.65 -17.47
C GLU A 177 -14.43 -0.69 -16.71
N GLU A 178 -13.45 -1.60 -16.89
CA GLU A 178 -13.41 -2.88 -16.16
C GLU A 178 -13.32 -2.67 -14.65
N VAL A 179 -12.55 -1.67 -14.21
CA VAL A 179 -12.43 -1.36 -12.78
C VAL A 179 -13.70 -0.70 -12.24
N GLU A 180 -14.30 0.22 -12.99
CA GLU A 180 -15.55 0.87 -12.63
C GLU A 180 -16.73 -0.10 -12.51
N GLU A 181 -16.73 -1.23 -13.23
CA GLU A 181 -17.82 -2.22 -13.18
C GLU A 181 -18.00 -2.83 -11.79
N TYR A 182 -16.90 -3.19 -11.11
CA TYR A 182 -16.97 -3.83 -9.78
C TYR A 182 -16.67 -2.87 -8.63
N ILE A 183 -15.89 -1.81 -8.86
CA ILE A 183 -15.58 -0.80 -7.82
C ILE A 183 -16.66 0.27 -7.78
N GLY A 184 -17.33 0.54 -8.90
CA GLY A 184 -18.26 1.65 -9.07
C GLY A 184 -17.58 2.92 -9.60
N LYS A 185 -18.41 3.93 -9.89
CA LYS A 185 -17.99 5.19 -10.53
C LYS A 185 -17.83 6.32 -9.52
N PRO A 186 -17.02 7.35 -9.81
CA PRO A 186 -17.08 8.59 -9.05
C PRO A 186 -18.42 9.30 -9.25
N LEU A 187 -18.92 9.97 -8.21
CA LEU A 187 -20.24 10.57 -8.21
C LEU A 187 -20.41 11.72 -9.19
N SER A 188 -19.31 12.42 -9.47
CA SER A 188 -19.22 13.42 -10.53
C SER A 188 -19.55 12.89 -11.93
N SER A 189 -19.42 11.58 -12.15
CA SER A 189 -19.65 10.93 -13.44
C SER A 189 -21.05 10.32 -13.57
N VAL A 190 -21.88 10.40 -12.51
CA VAL A 190 -23.25 9.89 -12.52
C VAL A 190 -24.22 11.04 -12.70
N ALA A 191 -25.15 10.88 -13.64
CA ALA A 191 -26.16 11.89 -13.91
C ALA A 191 -27.05 12.11 -12.66
N PRO A 192 -27.40 13.37 -12.33
CA PRO A 192 -28.05 13.73 -11.06
C PRO A 192 -29.46 13.14 -10.88
N ASP A 193 -30.03 12.56 -11.94
CA ASP A 193 -31.34 11.91 -11.99
C ASP A 193 -31.30 10.40 -11.70
N ILE A 194 -30.12 9.78 -11.60
CA ILE A 194 -29.97 8.35 -11.33
C ILE A 194 -30.00 8.11 -9.81
N LYS A 195 -31.04 7.43 -9.33
CA LYS A 195 -31.07 6.87 -7.97
C LYS A 195 -30.05 5.75 -7.88
N VAL A 196 -28.94 5.97 -7.17
CA VAL A 196 -27.87 4.97 -7.11
C VAL A 196 -28.19 3.87 -6.10
N PRO A 197 -28.23 2.59 -6.53
CA PRO A 197 -28.49 1.46 -5.64
C PRO A 197 -27.15 0.92 -5.14
N GLY A 198 -26.69 1.36 -3.96
CA GLY A 198 -25.48 0.79 -3.35
C GLY A 198 -24.69 1.79 -2.53
N VAL A 199 -24.00 1.28 -1.50
CA VAL A 199 -23.33 2.01 -0.43
C VAL A 199 -22.54 3.23 -0.95
N VAL A 200 -22.91 4.40 -0.44
CA VAL A 200 -22.26 5.68 -0.71
C VAL A 200 -21.17 5.90 0.32
N PHE A 201 -19.92 6.04 -0.11
CA PHE A 201 -18.86 6.53 0.77
C PHE A 201 -18.62 8.02 0.53
N GLN A 202 -18.88 8.81 1.55
CA GLN A 202 -18.67 10.25 1.56
C GLN A 202 -17.29 10.55 2.16
N ASP A 203 -16.44 11.25 1.41
CA ASP A 203 -15.23 11.90 1.92
C ASP A 203 -15.26 13.39 1.56
N ASP A 204 -14.39 14.17 2.22
CA ASP A 204 -14.27 15.62 2.11
C ASP A 204 -13.92 16.10 0.68
N ASP A 205 -13.38 15.21 -0.18
CA ASP A 205 -12.89 15.50 -1.53
C ASP A 205 -13.79 14.98 -2.68
N GLY A 206 -14.99 14.44 -2.38
CA GLY A 206 -15.95 13.98 -3.39
C GLY A 206 -16.17 12.46 -3.42
N ILE A 207 -17.41 12.09 -3.74
CA ILE A 207 -18.04 10.79 -3.46
C ILE A 207 -17.65 9.71 -4.48
N GLY A 208 -17.46 8.47 -4.02
CA GLY A 208 -17.36 7.27 -4.86
C GLY A 208 -18.49 6.29 -4.58
N TYR A 209 -19.03 5.67 -5.62
CA TYR A 209 -20.03 4.60 -5.53
C TYR A 209 -19.36 3.24 -5.46
N LEU A 210 -19.95 2.28 -4.74
CA LEU A 210 -19.66 0.85 -4.91
C LEU A 210 -20.64 0.23 -5.92
N GLY A 211 -20.10 -0.55 -6.86
CA GLY A 211 -20.85 -1.33 -7.84
C GLY A 211 -21.84 -2.30 -7.17
N ALA A 212 -22.94 -2.53 -7.88
CA ALA A 212 -24.14 -3.19 -7.40
C ALA A 212 -24.05 -4.70 -7.55
N GLU A 213 -23.47 -5.43 -6.58
CA GLU A 213 -23.71 -6.89 -6.47
C GLU A 213 -23.25 -7.57 -5.17
N ARG A 214 -23.05 -6.85 -4.06
CA ARG A 214 -22.90 -7.49 -2.73
C ARG A 214 -23.99 -7.00 -1.79
N GLU A 215 -24.73 -7.97 -1.24
CA GLU A 215 -25.77 -7.74 -0.24
C GLU A 215 -25.20 -6.88 0.89
N SER A 216 -25.95 -5.83 1.26
CA SER A 216 -25.54 -4.75 2.16
C SER A 216 -25.11 -5.20 3.56
N ASP A 217 -25.41 -6.44 3.92
CA ASP A 217 -25.35 -6.91 5.30
C ASP A 217 -23.94 -7.37 5.70
N ASP A 218 -23.07 -7.74 4.75
CA ASP A 218 -21.70 -8.21 5.02
C ASP A 218 -20.71 -7.05 5.31
N LEU A 219 -20.97 -5.85 4.81
CA LEU A 219 -20.07 -4.70 4.97
C LEU A 219 -20.24 -4.01 6.33
N ILE A 220 -21.47 -3.94 6.86
CA ILE A 220 -21.77 -3.25 8.13
C ILE A 220 -21.12 -3.97 9.32
N GLU A 221 -21.06 -5.30 9.27
CA GLU A 221 -20.43 -6.11 10.32
C GLU A 221 -18.89 -6.00 10.30
N SER A 222 -18.29 -5.80 9.11
CA SER A 222 -16.84 -5.58 8.94
C SER A 222 -16.36 -4.19 9.40
N LEU A 223 -17.26 -3.20 9.44
CA LEU A 223 -16.96 -1.80 9.77
C LEU A 223 -17.01 -1.50 11.28
N GLY A 224 -17.42 -2.46 12.11
CA GLY A 224 -17.44 -2.30 13.58
C GLY A 224 -18.39 -1.20 14.08
N ILE A 225 -19.34 -0.76 13.25
CA ILE A 225 -20.34 0.23 13.62
C ILE A 225 -21.47 -0.52 14.34
N LYS A 226 -21.50 -0.43 15.68
CA LYS A 226 -22.64 -0.92 16.45
C LYS A 226 -23.85 -0.01 16.21
N ARG A 227 -25.03 -0.63 16.07
CA ARG A 227 -26.34 0.04 16.02
C ARG A 227 -26.53 1.03 17.16
#